data_AF-Q5W5A4-F1
#
_entry.id   AF-Q5W5A4-F1
#
_cell.length_a   1.000
_cell.length_b   1.000
_cell.length_c   1.000
_cell.angle_alpha   90.00
_cell.angle_beta   90.00
_cell.angle_gamma   90.00
#
_symmetry.space_group_name_H-M   'P 1'
#
loop_
_entity.id
_entity.type
_entity.pdbx_description
1 polymer ?
#
loop_
_entity_poly.entity_id
_entity_poly.type
_entity_poly.pdbx_seq_one_letter_code
_entity_poly.pdbx_strand_id
1 'polypeptide(L)'
;IRCWQYSGRSGISLPGKSLFLLIISLTVLMVPLMLIWSFAQRWRFPDLLPSRYSERFWQLEWDSILSTINQSLSIAIITASIALVLAVLAHEYRIKYKWQVPGYIIAIPMLIPQLSILFGLQVVTLYLSSDSYFFWVCWAHVFFAFPFVYLALDGPWKSFDTGLTRVALSLGKSPFQAWWKVKMPILLPAIVF
;
A
#
# COMPACT_ATOMS: atom_id res chain seq x y z
N ILE A 1 41.59 -35.84 -13.58
CA ILE A 1 40.76 -35.23 -14.65
C ILE A 1 39.81 -34.24 -13.99
N ARG A 2 40.17 -32.95 -13.98
CA ARG A 2 39.37 -31.83 -13.42
C ARG A 2 39.11 -30.86 -14.57
N CYS A 3 37.88 -30.78 -15.07
CA CYS A 3 37.55 -29.81 -16.12
C CYS A 3 36.04 -29.55 -16.17
N TRP A 4 35.49 -28.81 -15.20
CA TRP A 4 34.17 -28.17 -15.34
C TRP A 4 34.10 -26.91 -14.47
N GLN A 5 34.76 -25.85 -14.93
CA GLN A 5 34.42 -24.47 -14.57
C GLN A 5 34.40 -23.67 -15.87
N TYR A 6 33.29 -23.75 -16.59
CA TYR A 6 33.03 -22.84 -17.70
C TYR A 6 32.59 -21.49 -17.10
N SER A 7 33.45 -20.48 -17.22
CA SER A 7 33.15 -19.13 -16.77
C SER A 7 32.04 -18.53 -17.63
N GLY A 8 30.90 -18.19 -17.02
CA GLY A 8 29.83 -17.41 -17.65
C GLY A 8 30.24 -15.95 -17.82
N ARG A 9 31.21 -15.67 -18.68
CA ARG A 9 31.82 -14.33 -18.87
C ARG A 9 31.32 -13.60 -20.13
N SER A 10 30.15 -13.95 -20.64
CA SER A 10 29.50 -13.26 -21.76
C SER A 10 28.03 -13.00 -21.45
N GLY A 11 27.77 -12.11 -20.50
CA GLY A 11 26.47 -11.47 -20.36
C GLY A 11 26.42 -10.25 -21.28
N ILE A 12 25.39 -10.15 -22.11
CA ILE A 12 25.07 -8.91 -22.84
C ILE A 12 25.02 -7.79 -21.81
N SER A 13 25.81 -6.72 -22.00
CA SER A 13 25.71 -5.52 -21.17
C SER A 13 24.33 -4.92 -21.43
N LEU A 14 23.35 -5.31 -20.62
CA LEU A 14 22.03 -4.71 -20.67
C LEU A 14 22.24 -3.20 -20.52
N PRO A 15 21.67 -2.36 -21.39
CA PRO A 15 21.69 -0.91 -21.26
C PRO A 15 20.78 -0.47 -20.10
N GLY A 16 20.87 -1.14 -18.95
CA GLY A 16 19.95 -1.00 -17.82
C GLY A 16 19.96 0.40 -17.27
N LYS A 17 21.11 1.09 -17.28
CA LYS A 17 21.18 2.48 -16.83
C LYS A 17 20.47 3.44 -17.79
N SER A 18 20.69 3.34 -19.10
CA SER A 18 20.06 4.26 -20.05
C SER A 18 18.56 3.98 -20.23
N LEU A 19 18.15 2.72 -20.21
CA LEU A 19 16.73 2.33 -20.24
C LEU A 19 16.02 2.79 -18.96
N PHE A 20 16.62 2.60 -17.79
CA PHE A 20 16.05 3.06 -16.52
C PHE A 20 15.97 4.59 -16.45
N LEU A 21 17.01 5.29 -16.91
CA LEU A 21 17.00 6.76 -17.00
C LEU A 21 15.93 7.26 -17.97
N LEU A 22 15.73 6.59 -19.10
CA LEU A 22 14.67 6.93 -20.06
C LEU A 22 13.29 6.76 -19.43
N ILE A 23 13.03 5.63 -18.76
CA ILE A 23 11.75 5.38 -18.09
C ILE A 23 11.48 6.43 -17.02
N ILE A 24 12.47 6.70 -16.15
CA ILE A 24 12.33 7.74 -15.11
C ILE A 24 12.05 9.10 -15.77
N SER A 25 12.80 9.46 -16.81
CA SER A 25 12.60 10.72 -17.51
C SER A 25 11.20 10.83 -18.09
N LEU A 26 10.66 9.77 -18.70
CA LEU A 26 9.31 9.74 -19.23
C LEU A 26 8.26 9.86 -18.12
N THR A 27 8.43 9.16 -16.99
CA THR A 27 7.53 9.26 -15.84
C THR A 27 7.55 10.65 -15.22
N VAL A 28 8.72 11.25 -15.04
CA VAL A 28 8.86 12.60 -14.50
C VAL A 28 8.25 13.63 -15.45
N LEU A 29 8.38 13.43 -16.77
CA LEU A 29 7.78 14.32 -17.77
C LEU A 29 6.24 14.27 -17.78
N MET A 30 5.61 13.20 -17.28
CA MET A 30 4.14 13.14 -17.19
C MET A 30 3.57 14.16 -16.20
N VAL A 31 4.30 14.51 -15.13
CA VAL A 31 3.84 15.48 -14.13
C VAL A 31 3.65 16.89 -14.71
N PRO A 32 4.66 17.54 -15.35
CA PRO A 32 4.46 18.84 -15.97
C PRO A 32 3.46 18.77 -17.12
N LEU A 33 3.38 17.64 -17.83
CA LEU A 33 2.36 17.43 -18.87
C LEU A 33 0.95 17.49 -18.29
N MET A 34 0.70 16.83 -17.16
CA MET A 34 -0.59 16.87 -16.44
C MET A 34 -0.92 18.27 -15.93
N LEU A 35 0.08 19.01 -15.45
CA LEU A 35 -0.09 20.41 -15.04
C LEU A 35 -0.52 21.29 -16.22
N ILE A 36 0.11 21.14 -17.39
CA ILE A 36 -0.28 21.85 -18.62
C ILE A 36 -1.70 21.44 -19.04
N TRP A 37 -2.02 20.14 -18.93
CA TRP A 37 -3.33 19.60 -19.25
C TRP A 37 -4.45 20.17 -18.36
N SER A 38 -4.16 20.43 -17.08
CA SER A 38 -5.11 21.02 -16.14
C SER A 38 -5.66 22.38 -16.59
N PHE A 39 -4.88 23.14 -17.36
CA PHE A 39 -5.30 24.43 -17.94
C PHE A 39 -5.67 24.34 -19.42
N ALA A 40 -5.50 23.18 -20.06
CA ALA A 40 -5.73 23.03 -21.50
C ALA A 40 -7.23 22.86 -21.80
N GLN A 41 -7.87 23.87 -22.40
CA GLN A 41 -9.28 23.78 -22.77
C GLN A 41 -9.50 22.97 -24.06
N ARG A 42 -8.55 23.06 -25.00
CA ARG A 42 -8.59 22.33 -26.26
C ARG A 42 -7.17 21.95 -26.66
N TRP A 43 -6.87 20.67 -26.56
CA TRP A 43 -5.63 20.07 -27.03
C TRP A 43 -5.99 18.91 -27.97
N ARG A 44 -5.86 19.13 -29.28
CA ARG A 44 -6.17 18.12 -30.29
C ARG A 44 -4.88 17.50 -30.79
N PHE A 45 -4.81 16.18 -30.87
CA PHE A 45 -3.72 15.51 -31.57
C PHE A 45 -3.73 15.96 -33.06
N PRO A 46 -2.61 16.39 -33.67
CA PRO A 46 -1.20 16.19 -33.28
C PRO A 46 -0.50 17.42 -32.67
N ASP A 47 -1.24 18.42 -32.16
CA ASP A 47 -0.64 19.67 -31.67
C ASP A 47 0.27 19.41 -30.45
N LEU A 48 1.46 20.02 -30.41
CA LEU A 48 2.42 19.86 -29.31
C LEU A 48 2.06 20.67 -28.05
N LEU A 49 1.25 21.73 -28.20
CA LEU A 49 0.82 22.61 -27.11
C LEU A 49 -0.69 22.85 -27.17
N PRO A 50 -1.34 23.16 -26.03
CA PRO A 50 -2.76 23.54 -26.01
C PRO A 50 -3.06 24.73 -26.92
N SER A 51 -4.09 24.58 -27.76
CA SER A 51 -4.54 25.67 -28.63
C SER A 51 -5.22 26.81 -27.86
N ARG A 52 -5.78 26.52 -26.67
CA ARG A 52 -6.36 27.49 -25.75
C ARG A 52 -6.17 27.04 -24.30
N TYR A 53 -5.78 27.99 -23.46
CA TYR A 53 -5.71 27.84 -22.01
C TYR A 53 -6.98 28.41 -21.36
N SER A 54 -7.51 27.75 -20.33
CA SER A 54 -8.68 28.21 -19.58
C SER A 54 -8.65 27.71 -18.14
N GLU A 55 -9.07 28.58 -17.23
CA GLU A 55 -9.24 28.30 -15.80
C GLU A 55 -10.62 27.74 -15.45
N ARG A 56 -11.50 27.56 -16.45
CA ARG A 56 -12.90 27.17 -16.26
C ARG A 56 -13.06 25.86 -15.47
N PHE A 57 -12.15 24.90 -15.64
CA PHE A 57 -12.20 23.64 -14.90
C PHE A 57 -11.96 23.84 -13.40
N TRP A 58 -11.01 24.71 -13.05
CA TRP A 58 -10.75 25.07 -11.65
C TRP A 58 -11.95 25.79 -11.03
N GLN A 59 -12.56 26.73 -11.74
CA GLN A 59 -13.74 27.45 -11.25
C GLN A 59 -14.96 26.55 -11.04
N LEU A 60 -15.18 25.58 -11.95
CA LEU A 60 -16.30 24.64 -11.84
C LEU A 60 -16.11 23.60 -10.72
N GLU A 61 -14.87 23.15 -10.51
CA GLU A 61 -14.59 22.05 -9.57
C GLU A 61 -14.18 22.56 -8.17
N TRP A 62 -13.93 23.86 -8.00
CA TRP A 62 -13.41 24.42 -6.74
C TRP A 62 -14.24 24.04 -5.51
N ASP A 63 -15.57 24.07 -5.65
CA ASP A 63 -16.48 23.76 -4.54
C ASP A 63 -16.53 22.25 -4.25
N SER A 64 -16.47 21.42 -5.29
CA SER A 64 -16.51 19.95 -5.18
C SER A 64 -15.19 19.37 -4.71
N ILE A 65 -14.05 19.95 -5.11
CA ILE A 65 -12.71 19.37 -4.90
C ILE A 65 -12.41 19.14 -3.42
N LEU A 66 -12.80 20.07 -2.56
CA LEU A 66 -12.56 19.98 -1.13
C LEU A 66 -13.37 18.82 -0.51
N SER A 67 -14.61 18.64 -0.95
CA SER A 67 -15.46 17.54 -0.49
C SER A 67 -14.91 16.18 -0.91
N THR A 68 -14.44 16.06 -2.17
CA THR A 68 -13.86 14.83 -2.72
C THR A 68 -12.53 14.49 -2.06
N ILE A 69 -11.68 15.49 -1.81
CA ILE A 69 -10.42 15.32 -1.08
C ILE A 69 -10.71 14.84 0.35
N ASN A 70 -11.66 15.45 1.04
CA ASN A 70 -11.99 15.07 2.41
C ASN A 70 -12.57 13.65 2.49
N GLN A 71 -13.47 13.29 1.57
CA GLN A 71 -13.99 11.93 1.46
C GLN A 71 -12.88 10.92 1.19
N SER A 72 -12.02 11.20 0.22
CA SER A 72 -10.90 10.30 -0.12
C SER A 72 -9.90 10.15 1.04
N LEU A 73 -9.58 11.25 1.71
CA LEU A 73 -8.67 11.25 2.87
C LEU A 73 -9.27 10.50 4.06
N SER A 74 -10.56 10.70 4.36
CA SER A 74 -11.23 9.98 5.44
C SER A 74 -11.26 8.46 5.19
N ILE A 75 -11.57 8.03 3.95
CA ILE A 75 -11.49 6.62 3.55
C ILE A 75 -10.06 6.11 3.72
N ALA A 76 -9.05 6.84 3.22
CA ALA A 76 -7.65 6.43 3.32
C ALA A 76 -7.20 6.25 4.77
N ILE A 77 -7.51 7.20 5.66
CA ILE A 77 -7.11 7.14 7.07
C ILE A 77 -7.80 5.98 7.80
N ILE A 78 -9.10 5.80 7.59
CA ILE A 78 -9.88 4.73 8.25
C ILE A 78 -9.39 3.36 7.77
N THR A 79 -9.23 3.19 6.46
CA THR A 79 -8.79 1.93 5.87
C THR A 79 -7.36 1.56 6.28
N ALA A 80 -6.43 2.52 6.24
CA ALA A 80 -5.06 2.32 6.70
C ALA A 80 -5.02 1.95 8.19
N SER A 81 -5.79 2.65 9.03
CA SER A 81 -5.85 2.38 10.47
C SER A 81 -6.40 0.98 10.76
N ILE A 82 -7.50 0.59 10.12
CA ILE A 82 -8.10 -0.73 10.30
C ILE A 82 -7.15 -1.83 9.81
N ALA A 83 -6.59 -1.69 8.61
CA ALA A 83 -5.65 -2.66 8.04
C ALA A 83 -4.41 -2.84 8.94
N LEU A 84 -3.87 -1.72 9.46
CA LEU A 84 -2.75 -1.73 10.40
C LEU A 84 -3.10 -2.46 11.70
N VAL A 85 -4.22 -2.13 12.33
CA VAL A 85 -4.65 -2.78 13.58
C VAL A 85 -4.83 -4.28 13.35
N LEU A 86 -5.50 -4.69 12.26
CA LEU A 86 -5.66 -6.09 11.90
C LEU A 86 -4.32 -6.80 11.68
N ALA A 87 -3.37 -6.16 10.98
CA ALA A 87 -2.05 -6.73 10.74
C ALA A 87 -1.24 -6.90 12.04
N VAL A 88 -1.24 -5.89 12.92
CA VAL A 88 -0.61 -5.93 14.23
C VAL A 88 -1.20 -7.03 15.10
N LEU A 89 -2.54 -7.14 15.14
CA LEU A 89 -3.24 -8.21 15.86
C LEU A 89 -2.87 -9.58 15.30
N ALA A 90 -2.91 -9.76 13.97
CA ALA A 90 -2.55 -11.03 13.32
C ALA A 90 -1.12 -11.46 13.67
N HIS A 91 -0.17 -10.52 13.71
CA HIS A 91 1.21 -10.80 14.10
C HIS A 91 1.35 -11.16 15.59
N GLU A 92 0.64 -10.47 16.49
CA GLU A 92 0.67 -10.80 17.91
C GLU A 92 0.04 -12.18 18.19
N TYR A 93 -1.07 -12.50 17.52
CA TYR A 93 -1.70 -13.82 17.59
C TYR A 93 -0.77 -14.93 17.08
N ARG A 94 -0.08 -14.69 15.96
CA ARG A 94 0.92 -15.63 15.42
C ARG A 94 2.02 -15.95 16.43
N ILE A 95 2.53 -14.95 17.16
CA ILE A 95 3.55 -15.14 18.19
C ILE A 95 2.98 -15.90 19.40
N LYS A 96 1.80 -15.51 19.89
CA LYS A 96 1.19 -16.07 21.09
C LYS A 96 0.78 -17.54 20.92
N TYR A 97 0.13 -17.87 19.80
CA TYR A 97 -0.43 -19.20 19.55
C TYR A 97 0.51 -20.10 18.73
N LYS A 98 1.69 -19.59 18.32
CA LYS A 98 2.62 -20.26 17.40
C LYS A 98 1.96 -20.75 16.10
N TRP A 99 0.82 -20.16 15.74
CA TRP A 99 0.09 -20.51 14.53
C TRP A 99 0.75 -19.81 13.35
N GLN A 100 1.40 -20.60 12.49
CA GLN A 100 2.01 -20.09 11.27
C GLN A 100 1.02 -20.22 10.12
N VAL A 101 0.23 -19.18 9.87
CA VAL A 101 -0.42 -19.03 8.57
C VAL A 101 0.69 -18.73 7.56
N PRO A 102 0.87 -19.54 6.51
CA PRO A 102 1.89 -19.27 5.52
C PRO A 102 1.63 -17.94 4.81
N GLY A 103 2.66 -17.11 4.68
CA GLY A 103 2.53 -15.76 4.09
C GLY A 103 1.98 -15.76 2.67
N TYR A 104 2.17 -16.85 1.91
CA TYR A 104 1.58 -16.99 0.57
C TYR A 104 0.05 -17.06 0.60
N ILE A 105 -0.57 -17.62 1.64
CA ILE A 105 -2.04 -17.64 1.78
C ILE A 105 -2.56 -16.22 1.97
N ILE A 106 -1.87 -15.44 2.79
CA ILE A 106 -2.22 -14.04 3.05
C ILE A 106 -2.03 -13.20 1.79
N ALA A 107 -1.08 -13.54 0.92
CA ALA A 107 -0.83 -12.87 -0.36
C ALA A 107 -1.83 -13.22 -1.47
N ILE A 108 -2.66 -14.27 -1.32
CA ILE A 108 -3.61 -14.71 -2.35
C ILE A 108 -4.48 -13.57 -2.91
N PRO A 109 -5.09 -12.70 -2.07
CA PRO A 109 -5.94 -11.60 -2.55
C PRO A 109 -5.22 -10.62 -3.48
N MET A 110 -3.89 -10.51 -3.36
CA MET A 110 -3.08 -9.63 -4.21
C MET A 110 -2.68 -10.29 -5.53
N LEU A 111 -2.64 -11.62 -5.59
CA LEU A 111 -2.25 -12.38 -6.78
C LEU A 111 -3.43 -12.60 -7.73
N ILE A 112 -4.64 -12.70 -7.18
CA ILE A 112 -5.87 -12.86 -7.97
C ILE A 112 -6.19 -11.52 -8.67
N PRO A 113 -6.75 -11.55 -9.89
CA PRO A 113 -7.25 -10.36 -10.55
C PRO A 113 -8.23 -9.58 -9.67
N GLN A 114 -7.83 -8.37 -9.26
CA GLN A 114 -8.58 -7.55 -8.33
C GLN A 114 -10.01 -7.25 -8.81
N LEU A 115 -10.18 -7.05 -10.13
CA LEU A 115 -11.49 -6.82 -10.75
C LEU A 115 -12.47 -7.96 -10.49
N SER A 116 -12.02 -9.22 -10.56
CA SER A 116 -12.88 -10.39 -10.33
C SER A 116 -13.38 -10.45 -8.89
N ILE A 117 -12.51 -10.13 -7.93
CA ILE A 117 -12.87 -10.08 -6.50
C ILE A 117 -13.85 -8.92 -6.25
N LEU A 118 -13.63 -7.77 -6.87
CA LEU A 118 -14.48 -6.59 -6.70
C LEU A 118 -15.91 -6.86 -7.16
N PHE A 119 -16.10 -7.55 -8.29
CA PHE A 119 -17.44 -7.97 -8.73
C PHE A 119 -18.10 -8.91 -7.71
N GLY A 120 -17.36 -9.86 -7.14
CA GLY A 120 -17.86 -10.74 -6.08
C GLY A 120 -18.28 -9.95 -4.82
N LEU A 121 -17.47 -8.97 -4.41
CA LEU A 121 -17.78 -8.10 -3.28
C LEU A 121 -19.02 -7.24 -3.55
N GLN A 122 -19.17 -6.70 -4.77
CA GLN A 122 -20.36 -5.97 -5.19
C GLN A 122 -21.63 -6.82 -5.08
N VAL A 123 -21.58 -8.07 -5.54
CA VAL A 123 -22.71 -9.00 -5.41
C VAL A 123 -23.07 -9.22 -3.94
N VAL A 124 -22.08 -9.37 -3.04
CA VAL A 124 -22.31 -9.48 -1.59
C VAL A 124 -23.01 -8.24 -1.03
N THR A 125 -22.64 -7.03 -1.48
CA THR A 125 -23.28 -5.80 -1.00
C THR A 125 -24.78 -5.75 -1.32
N LEU A 126 -25.19 -6.31 -2.47
CA LEU A 126 -26.59 -6.41 -2.87
C LEU A 126 -27.38 -7.37 -1.98
N TYR A 127 -26.76 -8.46 -1.52
CA TYR A 127 -27.40 -9.42 -0.62
C TYR A 127 -27.57 -8.90 0.81
N LEU A 128 -26.64 -8.07 1.29
CA LEU A 128 -26.71 -7.51 2.64
C LEU A 128 -27.62 -6.28 2.75
N SER A 129 -28.25 -5.83 1.65
CA SER A 129 -29.23 -4.73 1.60
C SER A 129 -28.85 -3.52 2.45
N SER A 130 -27.58 -3.12 2.38
CA SER A 130 -27.05 -2.00 3.17
C SER A 130 -26.80 -0.80 2.26
N ASP A 131 -27.50 0.30 2.49
CA ASP A 131 -27.30 1.58 1.79
C ASP A 131 -25.99 2.29 2.19
N SER A 132 -25.15 1.67 3.04
CA SER A 132 -23.90 2.25 3.51
C SER A 132 -22.76 2.09 2.50
N TYR A 133 -22.76 2.92 1.45
CA TYR A 133 -21.70 2.97 0.44
C TYR A 133 -20.31 3.16 1.07
N PHE A 134 -20.19 4.08 2.03
CA PHE A 134 -18.92 4.42 2.67
C PHE A 134 -18.28 3.22 3.37
N PHE A 135 -19.08 2.42 4.08
CA PHE A 135 -18.61 1.23 4.77
C PHE A 135 -18.06 0.19 3.79
N TRP A 136 -18.80 -0.10 2.71
CA TRP A 136 -18.40 -1.10 1.72
C TRP A 136 -17.14 -0.70 0.96
N VAL A 137 -16.98 0.58 0.64
CA VAL A 137 -15.75 1.10 0.05
C VAL A 137 -14.58 0.92 1.01
N CYS A 138 -14.73 1.29 2.28
CA CYS A 138 -13.68 1.07 3.28
C CYS A 138 -13.33 -0.42 3.42
N TRP A 139 -14.35 -1.29 3.47
CA TRP A 139 -14.15 -2.72 3.61
C TRP A 139 -13.41 -3.33 2.42
N ALA A 140 -13.76 -2.92 1.20
CA ALA A 140 -13.06 -3.32 -0.01
C ALA A 140 -11.57 -2.92 0.04
N HIS A 141 -11.27 -1.69 0.45
CA HIS A 141 -9.89 -1.21 0.60
C HIS A 141 -9.13 -2.00 1.67
N VAL A 142 -9.73 -2.26 2.83
CA VAL A 142 -9.10 -3.04 3.92
C VAL A 142 -8.74 -4.45 3.43
N PHE A 143 -9.63 -5.09 2.65
CA PHE A 143 -9.40 -6.43 2.12
C PHE A 143 -8.11 -6.54 1.28
N PHE A 144 -7.80 -5.51 0.48
CA PHE A 144 -6.57 -5.47 -0.33
C PHE A 144 -5.37 -4.87 0.40
N ALA A 145 -5.60 -3.91 1.31
CA ALA A 145 -4.53 -3.26 2.06
C ALA A 145 -3.95 -4.17 3.16
N PHE A 146 -4.80 -5.00 3.81
CA PHE A 146 -4.37 -5.86 4.91
C PHE A 146 -3.22 -6.81 4.52
N PRO A 147 -3.27 -7.57 3.41
CA PRO A 147 -2.16 -8.42 2.99
C PRO A 147 -0.85 -7.66 2.80
N PHE A 148 -0.93 -6.47 2.20
CA PHE A 148 0.24 -5.62 1.95
C PHE A 148 0.88 -5.17 3.27
N VAL A 149 0.08 -4.61 4.18
CA VAL A 149 0.57 -4.14 5.49
C VAL A 149 1.09 -5.31 6.33
N TYR A 150 0.41 -6.45 6.31
CA TYR A 150 0.86 -7.65 7.02
C TYR A 150 2.25 -8.11 6.57
N LEU A 151 2.47 -8.19 5.25
CA LEU A 151 3.75 -8.60 4.68
C LEU A 151 4.86 -7.57 4.93
N ALA A 152 4.55 -6.28 4.87
CA ALA A 152 5.49 -5.20 5.19
C ALA A 152 5.97 -5.29 6.65
N LEU A 153 5.06 -5.59 7.58
CA LEU A 153 5.37 -5.68 9.02
C LEU A 153 6.01 -7.02 9.43
N ASP A 154 5.94 -8.06 8.60
CA ASP A 154 6.43 -9.40 8.94
C ASP A 154 7.95 -9.44 9.23
N GLY A 155 8.75 -8.71 8.44
CA GLY A 155 10.20 -8.60 8.66
C GLY A 155 10.56 -7.97 10.00
N PRO A 156 10.06 -6.75 10.30
CA PRO A 156 10.24 -6.09 11.60
C PRO A 156 9.74 -6.93 12.78
N TRP A 157 8.57 -7.57 12.68
CA TRP A 157 8.04 -8.41 13.77
C TRP A 157 8.87 -9.66 14.03
N LYS A 158 9.44 -10.28 12.99
CA LYS A 158 10.36 -11.43 13.13
C LYS A 158 11.72 -11.03 13.70
N SER A 159 12.19 -9.81 13.40
CA SER A 159 13.49 -9.31 13.86
C SER A 159 13.47 -8.80 15.30
N PHE A 160 12.28 -8.61 15.88
CA PHE A 160 12.14 -8.15 17.25
C PHE A 160 12.62 -9.20 18.27
N ASP A 161 13.55 -8.79 19.15
CA ASP A 161 14.03 -9.65 20.23
C ASP A 161 12.98 -9.79 21.35
N THR A 162 12.37 -10.98 21.43
CA THR A 162 11.42 -11.33 22.50
C THR A 162 12.03 -11.28 23.92
N GLY A 163 13.36 -11.29 24.04
CA GLY A 163 14.09 -11.09 25.28
C GLY A 163 13.78 -9.76 25.95
N LEU A 164 13.63 -8.69 25.17
CA LEU A 164 13.28 -7.35 25.68
C LEU A 164 11.92 -7.36 26.40
N THR A 165 10.94 -8.07 25.84
CA THR A 165 9.63 -8.25 26.48
C THR A 165 9.75 -9.06 27.77
N ARG A 166 10.59 -10.10 27.81
CA ARG A 166 10.81 -10.92 29.03
C ARG A 166 11.48 -10.11 30.14
N VAL A 167 12.45 -9.27 29.81
CA VAL A 167 13.10 -8.38 30.77
C VAL A 167 12.08 -7.39 31.35
N ALA A 168 11.25 -6.77 30.51
CA ALA A 168 10.20 -5.87 30.99
C ALA A 168 9.21 -6.55 31.95
N LEU A 169 8.81 -7.79 31.65
CA LEU A 169 7.95 -8.60 32.54
C LEU A 169 8.64 -8.94 33.87
N SER A 170 9.94 -9.26 33.84
CA SER A 170 10.71 -9.56 35.06
C SER A 170 10.86 -8.35 36.00
N LEU A 171 10.81 -7.13 35.44
CA LEU A 171 10.78 -5.87 36.20
C LEU A 171 9.38 -5.52 36.74
N GLY A 172 8.43 -6.47 36.70
CA GLY A 172 7.08 -6.32 37.25
C GLY A 172 6.11 -5.52 36.37
N LYS A 173 6.44 -5.25 35.09
CA LYS A 173 5.49 -4.62 34.17
C LYS A 173 4.43 -5.63 33.71
N SER A 174 3.20 -5.16 33.53
CA SER A 174 2.15 -5.98 32.93
C SER A 174 2.40 -6.21 31.43
N PRO A 175 1.86 -7.29 30.82
CA PRO A 175 2.07 -7.57 29.39
C PRO A 175 1.65 -6.42 28.47
N PHE A 176 0.56 -5.74 28.80
CA PHE A 176 0.09 -4.56 28.06
C PHE A 176 1.07 -3.38 28.18
N GLN A 177 1.62 -3.15 29.37
CA GLN A 177 2.64 -2.11 29.57
C GLN A 177 3.95 -2.45 28.87
N ALA A 178 4.37 -3.72 28.88
CA ALA A 178 5.56 -4.15 28.14
C ALA A 178 5.38 -3.95 26.63
N TRP A 179 4.20 -4.27 26.10
CA TRP A 179 3.87 -4.03 24.69
C TRP A 179 3.91 -2.53 24.34
N TRP A 180 3.19 -1.70 25.11
CA TRP A 180 3.07 -0.27 24.81
C TRP A 180 4.36 0.53 25.04
N LYS A 181 5.13 0.19 26.09
CA LYS A 181 6.32 0.97 26.47
C LYS A 181 7.64 0.45 25.88
N VAL A 182 7.70 -0.81 25.46
CA VAL A 182 8.93 -1.41 24.95
C VAL A 182 8.77 -1.83 23.49
N LYS A 183 7.79 -2.68 23.18
CA LYS A 183 7.63 -3.24 21.84
C LYS A 183 7.17 -2.18 20.81
N MET A 184 6.14 -1.40 21.14
CA MET A 184 5.56 -0.42 20.22
C MET A 184 6.55 0.67 19.78
N PRO A 185 7.34 1.32 20.66
CA PRO A 185 8.33 2.32 20.24
C PRO A 185 9.44 1.77 19.35
N ILE A 186 9.86 0.52 19.58
CA ILE A 186 10.90 -0.15 18.77
C ILE A 186 10.37 -0.49 17.38
N LEU A 187 9.09 -0.87 17.26
CA LEU A 187 8.44 -1.20 15.99
C LEU A 187 7.80 0.02 15.31
N LEU A 188 7.73 1.17 15.97
CA LEU A 188 7.11 2.39 15.47
C LEU A 188 7.68 2.85 14.12
N PRO A 189 9.00 2.81 13.86
CA PRO A 189 9.54 3.15 12.54
C PRO A 189 8.98 2.26 11.42
N ALA A 190 8.70 1.00 11.70
CA ALA A 190 8.10 0.08 10.73
C ALA A 190 6.58 0.28 10.57
N ILE A 191 5.90 0.74 11.62
CA ILE A 191 4.46 1.02 11.60
C ILE A 191 4.16 2.32 10.83
N VAL A 192 5.06 3.31 10.90
CA VAL A 192 4.89 4.63 10.30
C VAL A 192 5.40 4.70 8.84
N PHE A 193 6.24 3.75 8.43
CA PHE A 193 6.78 3.66 7.08
C PHE A 193 5.70 3.31 6.05
#